data_AF-S0FZK4-F1
#
_entry.id   AF-S0FZK4-F1
#
_cell.length_a   1.000
_cell.length_b   1.000
_cell.length_c   1.000
_cell.angle_alpha   90.00
_cell.angle_beta   90.00
_cell.angle_gamma   90.00
#
_symmetry.space_group_name_H-M   'P 1'
#
loop_
_entity.id
_entity.type
_entity.pdbx_description
1 polymer ?
#
loop_
_entity_poly.entity_id
_entity_poly.type
_entity_poly.pdbx_seq_one_letter_code
_entity_poly.pdbx_strand_id
1 'polypeptide(L)'
;MVLNGTVVLLFFLSKWGRDLINESYQRELHAKELLEKLKVTLVKVDDSTNVLEEKIESFNTNIDTISEGSRNVTESMQEMAGAIQLEASSAHRINESMEQSLGVVRETQEVSVSISENTRQMSHKVEDGHNKIEHVNTQMNIIENAISTAAVTVSELQSNMEKVNGLLEGITQIADQTNLLALNAAIESARAGEQGKGFEVVADEVRKLAEQSALIVKDITKVTAKISGRSQEAYEKVSQGENATKEGKELVADISVYFSEIREVFKNTGIKFELEAQKILSISEKFAEIRQQIENIAAISEENAAATQEVLATVENENNEIMQVGNAVRDIYKLSSDLRELVKDEQSMASDN
;
A
#
# COMPACT_ATOMS: atom_id res chain seq x y z
N MET A 1 -114.60 80.30 52.77
CA MET A 1 -113.17 80.28 52.40
C MET A 1 -112.49 78.92 52.61
N VAL A 2 -113.12 77.92 53.24
CA VAL A 2 -112.52 76.59 53.53
C VAL A 2 -112.67 75.57 52.39
N LEU A 3 -113.70 75.69 51.52
CA LEU A 3 -114.01 74.73 50.46
C LEU A 3 -113.04 74.74 49.25
N ASN A 4 -112.34 75.86 49.00
CA ASN A 4 -111.34 75.96 47.92
C ASN A 4 -109.99 75.31 48.28
N GLY A 5 -109.66 75.22 49.57
CA GLY A 5 -108.40 74.61 50.02
C GLY A 5 -108.36 73.10 49.80
N THR A 6 -109.49 72.41 50.02
CA THR A 6 -109.63 70.96 49.87
C THR A 6 -109.58 70.48 48.42
N VAL A 7 -110.16 71.24 47.48
CA VAL A 7 -110.12 70.88 46.04
C VAL A 7 -108.72 71.06 45.47
N VAL A 8 -108.00 72.11 45.88
CA VAL A 8 -106.59 72.32 45.51
C VAL A 8 -105.71 71.21 46.08
N LEU A 9 -105.93 70.79 47.34
CA LEU A 9 -105.21 69.67 47.97
C LEU A 9 -105.45 68.34 47.24
N LEU A 10 -106.69 68.03 46.85
CA LEU A 10 -107.01 66.82 46.07
C LEU A 10 -106.45 66.87 44.65
N PHE A 11 -106.40 68.04 44.01
CA PHE A 11 -105.75 68.22 42.71
C PHE A 11 -104.24 67.96 42.82
N PHE A 12 -103.56 68.57 43.79
CA PHE A 12 -102.14 68.31 44.04
C PHE A 12 -101.89 66.85 44.43
N LEU A 13 -102.70 66.23 45.28
CA LEU A 13 -102.59 64.80 45.61
C LEU A 13 -102.79 63.90 44.38
N SER A 14 -103.75 64.20 43.51
CA SER A 14 -103.99 63.42 42.28
C SER A 14 -102.94 63.64 41.20
N LYS A 15 -102.34 64.84 41.14
CA LYS A 15 -101.24 65.18 40.24
C LYS A 15 -99.95 64.54 40.73
N TRP A 16 -99.65 64.65 42.02
CA TRP A 16 -98.50 64.03 42.66
C TRP A 16 -98.61 62.51 42.64
N GLY A 17 -99.81 61.95 42.85
CA GLY A 17 -100.08 60.52 42.66
C GLY A 17 -99.89 60.07 41.21
N ARG A 18 -100.33 60.85 40.21
CA ARG A 18 -100.07 60.56 38.79
C ARG A 18 -98.59 60.65 38.43
N ASP A 19 -97.90 61.69 38.90
CA ASP A 19 -96.47 61.89 38.67
C ASP A 19 -95.68 60.76 39.35
N LEU A 20 -96.05 60.34 40.57
CA LEU A 20 -95.45 59.22 41.29
C LEU A 20 -95.72 57.88 40.59
N ILE A 21 -96.94 57.64 40.09
CA ILE A 21 -97.28 56.43 39.31
C ILE A 21 -96.51 56.42 37.98
N ASN A 22 -96.41 57.56 37.29
CA ASN A 22 -95.69 57.65 36.03
C ASN A 22 -94.17 57.49 36.25
N GLU A 23 -93.61 58.06 37.32
CA GLU A 23 -92.21 57.85 37.70
C GLU A 23 -91.96 56.39 38.12
N SER A 24 -92.87 55.77 38.87
CA SER A 24 -92.82 54.34 39.22
C SER A 24 -92.89 53.45 37.97
N TYR A 25 -93.75 53.79 37.01
CA TYR A 25 -93.90 53.05 35.76
C TYR A 25 -92.65 53.19 34.86
N GLN A 26 -92.05 54.38 34.78
CA GLN A 26 -90.78 54.58 34.07
C GLN A 26 -89.62 53.84 34.74
N ARG A 27 -89.57 53.82 36.08
CA ARG A 27 -88.60 53.01 36.84
C ARG A 27 -88.80 51.52 36.59
N GLU A 28 -90.04 51.04 36.53
CA GLU A 28 -90.36 49.64 36.20
C GLU A 28 -89.93 49.29 34.78
N LEU A 29 -90.20 50.16 33.80
CA LEU A 29 -89.80 49.95 32.40
C LEU A 29 -88.27 49.90 32.26
N HIS A 30 -87.57 50.84 32.92
CA HIS A 30 -86.11 50.87 32.92
C HIS A 30 -85.51 49.66 33.65
N ALA A 31 -86.12 49.21 34.76
CA ALA A 31 -85.71 47.99 35.45
C ALA A 31 -85.88 46.74 34.56
N LYS A 32 -86.97 46.64 33.78
CA LYS A 32 -87.17 45.57 32.80
C LYS A 32 -86.13 45.61 31.68
N GLU A 33 -85.79 46.80 31.18
CA GLU A 33 -84.75 46.95 30.14
C GLU A 33 -83.36 46.55 30.67
N LEU A 34 -83.01 46.95 31.90
CA LEU A 34 -81.77 46.54 32.56
C LEU A 34 -81.74 45.03 32.82
N LEU A 35 -82.85 44.44 33.22
CA LEU A 35 -82.97 42.99 33.42
C LEU A 35 -82.79 42.21 32.10
N GLU A 36 -83.34 42.72 31.00
CA GLU A 36 -83.15 42.12 29.68
C GLU A 36 -81.70 42.24 29.20
N LYS A 37 -81.07 43.41 29.39
CA LYS A 37 -79.63 43.61 29.13
C LYS A 37 -78.75 42.69 29.99
N LEU A 38 -79.11 42.51 31.27
CA LEU A 38 -78.42 41.60 32.19
C LEU A 38 -78.55 40.15 31.70
N LYS A 39 -79.75 39.70 31.33
CA LYS A 39 -79.98 38.36 30.74
C LYS A 39 -79.13 38.12 29.50
N VAL A 40 -79.13 39.06 28.54
CA VAL A 40 -78.29 38.96 27.33
C VAL A 40 -76.81 38.91 27.68
N THR A 41 -76.38 39.67 28.69
CA THR A 41 -74.99 39.67 29.14
C THR A 41 -74.62 38.34 29.79
N LEU A 42 -75.45 37.80 30.68
CA LEU A 42 -75.25 36.50 31.32
C LEU A 42 -75.16 35.36 30.29
N VAL A 43 -76.01 35.37 29.26
CA VAL A 43 -75.94 34.38 28.16
C VAL A 43 -74.63 34.51 27.39
N LYS A 44 -74.17 35.73 27.08
CA LYS A 44 -72.87 35.94 26.41
C LYS A 44 -71.69 35.52 27.28
N VAL A 45 -71.78 35.72 28.59
CA VAL A 45 -70.76 35.28 29.55
C VAL A 45 -70.72 33.75 29.61
N ASP A 46 -71.87 33.06 29.69
CA ASP A 46 -71.92 31.60 29.64
C ASP A 46 -71.32 31.03 28.35
N ASP A 47 -71.71 31.57 27.19
CA ASP A 47 -71.15 31.19 25.88
C ASP A 47 -69.62 31.42 25.83
N SER A 48 -69.16 32.57 26.33
CA SER A 48 -67.73 32.88 26.41
C SER A 48 -66.97 31.94 27.34
N THR A 49 -67.57 31.52 28.47
CA THR A 49 -66.95 30.52 29.37
C THR A 49 -66.89 29.13 28.74
N ASN A 50 -67.90 28.73 27.96
CA ASN A 50 -67.87 27.45 27.23
C ASN A 50 -66.76 27.44 26.17
N VAL A 51 -66.60 28.53 25.40
CA VAL A 51 -65.49 28.67 24.44
C VAL A 51 -64.14 28.70 25.16
N LEU A 52 -64.05 29.36 26.31
CA LEU A 52 -62.83 29.41 27.11
C LEU A 52 -62.42 28.02 27.63
N GLU A 53 -63.38 27.21 28.11
CA GLU A 53 -63.16 25.82 28.53
C GLU A 53 -62.60 24.97 27.37
N GLU A 54 -63.18 25.06 26.16
CA GLU A 54 -62.68 24.36 24.96
C GLU A 54 -61.23 24.78 24.63
N LYS A 55 -60.93 26.08 24.73
CA LYS A 55 -59.56 26.57 24.47
C LYS A 55 -58.56 26.11 25.52
N ILE A 56 -58.96 26.01 26.78
CA ILE A 56 -58.12 25.46 27.86
C ILE A 56 -57.79 23.99 27.61
N GLU A 57 -58.77 23.18 27.20
CA GLU A 57 -58.55 21.77 26.88
C GLU A 57 -57.56 21.60 25.71
N SER A 58 -57.73 22.40 24.66
CA SER A 58 -56.78 22.46 23.55
C SER A 58 -55.38 22.92 24.00
N PHE A 59 -55.30 23.88 24.91
CA PHE A 59 -54.03 24.39 25.41
C PHE A 59 -53.29 23.35 26.27
N ASN A 60 -54.01 22.62 27.13
CA ASN A 60 -53.43 21.51 27.90
C ASN A 60 -52.87 20.41 27.00
N THR A 61 -53.61 20.06 25.93
CA THR A 61 -53.13 19.09 24.93
C THR A 61 -51.84 19.57 24.26
N ASN A 62 -51.73 20.87 23.95
CA ASN A 62 -50.52 21.46 23.40
C ASN A 62 -49.36 21.43 24.40
N ILE A 63 -49.61 21.75 25.67
CA ILE A 63 -48.61 21.65 26.75
C ILE A 63 -48.04 20.24 26.84
N ASP A 64 -48.91 19.23 26.85
CA ASP A 64 -48.48 17.82 26.92
C ASP A 64 -47.62 17.45 25.70
N THR A 65 -48.04 17.88 24.51
CA THR A 65 -47.31 17.64 23.25
C THR A 65 -45.93 18.31 23.26
N ILE A 66 -45.84 19.56 23.74
CA ILE A 66 -44.55 20.26 23.82
C ILE A 66 -43.68 19.60 24.88
N SER A 67 -44.22 19.22 26.03
CA SER A 67 -43.47 18.53 27.10
C SER A 67 -42.89 17.19 26.62
N GLU A 68 -43.67 16.40 25.87
CA GLU A 68 -43.18 15.19 25.23
C GLU A 68 -42.07 15.49 24.20
N GLY A 69 -42.26 16.53 23.37
CA GLY A 69 -41.25 17.02 22.44
C GLY A 69 -39.93 17.39 23.12
N SER A 70 -39.97 18.18 24.19
CA SER A 70 -38.80 18.57 24.99
C SER A 70 -38.09 17.36 25.61
N ARG A 71 -38.85 16.34 26.05
CA ARG A 71 -38.26 15.08 26.56
C ARG A 71 -37.50 14.35 25.46
N ASN A 72 -38.08 14.22 24.27
CA ASN A 72 -37.44 13.56 23.12
C ASN A 72 -36.17 14.30 22.67
N VAL A 73 -36.19 15.65 22.70
CA VAL A 73 -34.98 16.46 22.42
C VAL A 73 -33.90 16.20 23.47
N THR A 74 -34.26 16.13 24.76
CA THR A 74 -33.32 15.83 25.85
C THR A 74 -32.66 14.46 25.65
N GLU A 75 -33.44 13.43 25.38
CA GLU A 75 -32.93 12.08 25.10
C GLU A 75 -31.98 12.08 23.90
N SER A 76 -32.36 12.74 22.80
CA SER A 76 -31.52 12.87 21.60
C SER A 76 -30.19 13.58 21.88
N MET A 77 -30.21 14.63 22.71
CA MET A 77 -29.00 15.37 23.08
C MET A 77 -28.09 14.57 24.03
N GLN A 78 -28.66 13.73 24.90
CA GLN A 78 -27.86 12.79 25.71
C GLN A 78 -27.16 11.73 24.85
N GLU A 79 -27.86 11.19 23.84
CA GLU A 79 -27.25 10.29 22.86
C GLU A 79 -26.13 11.00 22.07
N MET A 80 -26.36 12.25 21.66
CA MET A 80 -25.37 13.08 20.98
C MET A 80 -24.12 13.32 21.83
N ALA A 81 -24.27 13.64 23.11
CA ALA A 81 -23.15 13.77 24.04
C ALA A 81 -22.34 12.49 24.16
N GLY A 82 -23.01 11.32 24.21
CA GLY A 82 -22.35 10.01 24.18
C GLY A 82 -21.58 9.77 22.88
N ALA A 83 -22.15 10.11 21.74
CA ALA A 83 -21.50 10.00 20.44
C ALA A 83 -20.23 10.88 20.34
N ILE A 84 -20.31 12.12 20.80
CA ILE A 84 -19.16 13.06 20.84
C ILE A 84 -18.02 12.50 21.69
N GLN A 85 -18.32 11.89 22.83
CA GLN A 85 -17.30 11.28 23.69
C GLN A 85 -16.60 10.09 23.02
N LEU A 86 -17.34 9.28 22.25
CA LEU A 86 -16.80 8.19 21.46
C LEU A 86 -15.95 8.69 20.28
N GLU A 87 -16.36 9.79 19.65
CA GLU A 87 -15.62 10.46 18.58
C GLU A 87 -14.26 10.96 19.08
N ALA A 88 -14.24 11.68 20.22
CA ALA A 88 -13.01 12.15 20.86
C ALA A 88 -12.06 11.01 21.23
N SER A 89 -12.59 9.91 21.80
CA SER A 89 -11.79 8.72 22.11
C SER A 89 -11.23 8.05 20.84
N SER A 90 -12.01 8.00 19.77
CA SER A 90 -11.60 7.44 18.49
C SER A 90 -10.51 8.29 17.83
N ALA A 91 -10.66 9.62 17.84
CA ALA A 91 -9.66 10.56 17.35
C ALA A 91 -8.32 10.39 18.09
N HIS A 92 -8.36 10.25 19.42
CA HIS A 92 -7.16 10.00 20.22
C HIS A 92 -6.45 8.69 19.83
N ARG A 93 -7.21 7.59 19.70
CA ARG A 93 -6.66 6.28 19.28
C ARG A 93 -6.06 6.32 17.87
N ILE A 94 -6.68 7.04 16.95
CA ILE A 94 -6.13 7.23 15.59
C ILE A 94 -4.79 7.96 15.67
N ASN A 95 -4.69 8.99 16.51
CA ASN A 95 -3.44 9.74 16.70
C ASN A 95 -2.32 8.86 17.27
N GLU A 96 -2.60 8.04 18.29
CA GLU A 96 -1.62 7.08 18.83
C GLU A 96 -1.17 6.06 17.77
N SER A 97 -2.12 5.48 17.03
CA SER A 97 -1.83 4.52 15.96
C SER A 97 -0.99 5.14 14.84
N MET A 98 -1.19 6.42 14.57
CA MET A 98 -0.44 7.17 13.56
C MET A 98 1.00 7.44 14.01
N GLU A 99 1.22 7.83 15.27
CA GLU A 99 2.58 7.97 15.81
C GLU A 99 3.35 6.65 15.79
N GLN A 100 2.71 5.54 16.15
CA GLN A 100 3.30 4.20 16.02
C GLN A 100 3.64 3.87 14.57
N SER A 101 2.72 4.16 13.63
CA SER A 101 2.94 3.91 12.20
C SER A 101 4.08 4.76 11.64
N LEU A 102 4.22 6.02 12.07
CA LEU A 102 5.36 6.87 11.71
C LEU A 102 6.68 6.32 12.23
N GLY A 103 6.69 5.70 13.41
CA GLY A 103 7.85 4.95 13.91
C GLY A 103 8.27 3.83 12.97
N VAL A 104 7.32 3.00 12.53
CA VAL A 104 7.56 1.91 11.55
C VAL A 104 8.04 2.45 10.21
N VAL A 105 7.49 3.58 9.74
CA VAL A 105 7.92 4.23 8.50
C VAL A 105 9.39 4.66 8.58
N ARG A 106 9.83 5.22 9.71
CA ARG A 106 11.24 5.61 9.93
C ARG A 106 12.16 4.39 9.94
N GLU A 107 11.79 3.33 10.65
CA GLU A 107 12.57 2.08 10.66
C GLU A 107 12.67 1.48 9.25
N THR A 108 11.57 1.48 8.50
CA THR A 108 11.54 1.03 7.10
C THR A 108 12.47 1.87 6.23
N GLN A 109 12.54 3.19 6.45
CA GLN A 109 13.45 4.08 5.74
C GLN A 109 14.93 3.73 6.03
N GLU A 110 15.28 3.52 7.30
CA GLU A 110 16.65 3.15 7.70
C GLU A 110 17.08 1.82 7.07
N VAL A 111 16.20 0.81 7.12
CA VAL A 111 16.43 -0.49 6.48
C VAL A 111 16.59 -0.34 4.96
N SER A 112 15.72 0.42 4.31
CA SER A 112 15.78 0.65 2.86
C SER A 112 17.10 1.32 2.44
N VAL A 113 17.57 2.32 3.20
CA VAL A 113 18.89 2.96 2.97
C VAL A 113 20.02 1.96 3.12
N SER A 114 20.00 1.12 4.17
CA SER A 114 21.02 0.09 4.39
C SER A 114 21.06 -0.92 3.24
N ILE A 115 19.90 -1.39 2.78
CA ILE A 115 19.85 -2.36 1.67
C ILE A 115 20.29 -1.72 0.35
N SER A 116 19.94 -0.45 0.10
CA SER A 116 20.42 0.29 -1.07
C SER A 116 21.94 0.37 -1.10
N GLU A 117 22.58 0.67 0.04
CA GLU A 117 24.04 0.69 0.14
C GLU A 117 24.66 -0.70 -0.08
N ASN A 118 24.08 -1.75 0.52
CA ASN A 118 24.52 -3.13 0.30
C ASN A 118 24.38 -3.56 -1.17
N THR A 119 23.30 -3.15 -1.83
CA THR A 119 23.05 -3.39 -3.26
C THR A 119 24.12 -2.72 -4.12
N ARG A 120 24.49 -1.47 -3.79
CA ARG A 120 25.56 -0.74 -4.46
C ARG A 120 26.91 -1.43 -4.30
N GLN A 121 27.25 -1.85 -3.08
CA GLN A 121 28.49 -2.60 -2.82
C GLN A 121 28.53 -3.92 -3.59
N MET A 122 27.41 -4.65 -3.63
CA MET A 122 27.33 -5.90 -4.37
C MET A 122 27.44 -5.67 -5.88
N SER A 123 26.84 -4.61 -6.42
CA SER A 123 27.02 -4.22 -7.82
C SER A 123 28.50 -4.01 -8.17
N HIS A 124 29.28 -3.37 -7.28
CA HIS A 124 30.72 -3.23 -7.48
C HIS A 124 31.45 -4.59 -7.46
N LYS A 125 31.07 -5.50 -6.55
CA LYS A 125 31.67 -6.85 -6.50
C LYS A 125 31.36 -7.69 -7.74
N VAL A 126 30.17 -7.53 -8.30
CA VAL A 126 29.76 -8.20 -9.55
C VAL A 126 30.56 -7.66 -10.73
N GLU A 127 30.76 -6.34 -10.80
CA GLU A 127 31.59 -5.72 -11.83
C GLU A 127 33.06 -6.16 -11.73
N ASP A 128 33.63 -6.19 -10.52
CA ASP A 128 34.96 -6.76 -10.28
C ASP A 128 35.05 -8.24 -10.71
N GLY A 129 34.00 -9.01 -10.45
CA GLY A 129 33.87 -10.40 -10.88
C GLY A 129 33.85 -10.54 -12.40
N HIS A 130 33.05 -9.72 -13.09
CA HIS A 130 32.97 -9.69 -14.54
C HIS A 130 34.34 -9.36 -15.17
N ASN A 131 35.05 -8.36 -14.66
CA ASN A 131 36.40 -8.01 -15.12
C ASN A 131 37.38 -9.19 -14.95
N LYS A 132 37.31 -9.92 -13.84
CA LYS A 132 38.14 -11.12 -13.63
C LYS A 132 37.83 -12.23 -14.64
N ILE A 133 36.57 -12.40 -15.03
CA ILE A 133 36.17 -13.37 -16.06
C ILE A 133 36.71 -12.98 -17.43
N GLU A 134 36.70 -11.70 -17.80
CA GLU A 134 37.33 -11.21 -19.03
C GLU A 134 38.86 -11.48 -19.04
N HIS A 135 39.53 -11.35 -17.89
CA HIS A 135 40.92 -11.75 -17.76
C HIS A 135 41.12 -13.27 -17.96
N VAL A 136 40.25 -14.11 -17.41
CA VAL A 136 40.29 -15.56 -17.61
C VAL A 136 40.06 -15.92 -19.08
N ASN A 137 39.12 -15.26 -19.75
CA ASN A 137 38.86 -15.45 -21.18
C ASN A 137 40.09 -15.10 -22.03
N THR A 138 40.75 -13.98 -21.72
CA THR A 138 42.02 -13.60 -22.35
C THR A 138 43.10 -14.68 -22.13
N GLN A 139 43.20 -15.22 -20.93
CA GLN A 139 44.16 -16.27 -20.61
C GLN A 139 43.85 -17.58 -21.35
N MET A 140 42.58 -17.94 -21.53
CA MET A 140 42.19 -19.11 -22.33
C MET A 140 42.56 -18.95 -23.80
N ASN A 141 42.44 -17.76 -24.37
CA ASN A 141 42.91 -17.49 -25.74
C ASN A 141 44.44 -17.66 -25.86
N ILE A 142 45.21 -17.28 -24.83
CA ILE A 142 46.67 -17.50 -24.81
C ILE A 142 46.98 -19.00 -24.77
N ILE A 143 46.27 -19.76 -23.94
CA ILE A 143 46.43 -21.22 -23.81
C ILE A 143 46.09 -21.93 -25.12
N GLU A 144 44.98 -21.56 -25.77
CA GLU A 144 44.56 -22.09 -27.07
C GLU A 144 45.65 -21.89 -28.14
N ASN A 145 46.21 -20.69 -28.23
CA ASN A 145 47.30 -20.39 -29.16
C ASN A 145 48.56 -21.23 -28.86
N ALA A 146 48.90 -21.42 -27.59
CA ALA A 146 50.06 -22.23 -27.19
C ALA A 146 49.87 -23.71 -27.55
N ILE A 147 48.67 -24.26 -27.32
CA ILE A 147 48.33 -25.64 -27.67
C ILE A 147 48.29 -25.83 -29.17
N SER A 148 47.72 -24.89 -29.93
CA SER A 148 47.70 -24.92 -31.39
C SER A 148 49.13 -24.93 -31.95
N THR A 149 50.02 -24.08 -31.41
CA THR A 149 51.44 -24.06 -31.78
C THR A 149 52.13 -25.38 -31.46
N ALA A 150 51.84 -25.97 -30.29
CA ALA A 150 52.38 -27.28 -29.92
C ALA A 150 51.88 -28.39 -30.87
N ALA A 151 50.61 -28.34 -31.29
CA ALA A 151 50.03 -29.32 -32.22
C ALA A 151 50.74 -29.30 -33.57
N VAL A 152 50.98 -28.10 -34.12
CA VAL A 152 51.76 -27.91 -35.35
C VAL A 152 53.18 -28.46 -35.17
N THR A 153 53.86 -28.12 -34.08
CA THR A 153 55.25 -28.55 -33.82
C THR A 153 55.36 -30.08 -33.73
N VAL A 154 54.43 -30.73 -33.04
CA VAL A 154 54.42 -32.20 -32.92
C VAL A 154 54.09 -32.86 -34.27
N SER A 155 53.17 -32.29 -35.04
CA SER A 155 52.85 -32.78 -36.38
C SER A 155 54.06 -32.67 -37.33
N GLU A 156 54.80 -31.56 -37.27
CA GLU A 156 56.03 -31.38 -38.06
C GLU A 156 57.11 -32.37 -37.63
N LEU A 157 57.28 -32.61 -36.32
CA LEU A 157 58.21 -33.61 -35.81
C LEU A 157 57.88 -35.01 -36.35
N GLN A 158 56.60 -35.38 -36.36
CA GLN A 158 56.15 -36.67 -36.87
C GLN A 158 56.45 -36.82 -38.36
N SER A 159 56.14 -35.80 -39.18
CA SER A 159 56.49 -35.78 -40.61
C SER A 159 58.00 -35.85 -40.86
N ASN A 160 58.80 -35.18 -40.03
CA ASN A 160 60.26 -35.23 -40.15
C ASN A 160 60.81 -36.61 -39.77
N MET A 161 60.24 -37.28 -38.77
CA MET A 161 60.64 -38.64 -38.39
C MET A 161 60.31 -39.66 -39.49
N GLU A 162 59.18 -39.51 -40.19
CA GLU A 162 58.83 -40.33 -41.36
C GLU A 162 59.86 -40.16 -42.49
N LYS A 163 60.26 -38.92 -42.78
CA LYS A 163 61.31 -38.63 -43.77
C LYS A 163 62.65 -39.26 -43.38
N VAL A 164 63.04 -39.15 -42.10
CA VAL A 164 64.29 -39.76 -41.60
C VAL A 164 64.25 -41.28 -41.75
N ASN A 165 63.12 -41.93 -41.41
CA ASN A 165 62.98 -43.38 -41.59
C ASN A 165 63.13 -43.79 -43.07
N GLY A 166 62.54 -43.04 -44.01
CA GLY A 166 62.74 -43.28 -45.44
C GLY A 166 64.19 -43.13 -45.90
N LEU A 167 64.93 -42.15 -45.36
CA LEU A 167 66.36 -42.00 -45.63
C LEU A 167 67.19 -43.16 -45.09
N LEU A 168 66.89 -43.63 -43.87
CA LEU A 168 67.56 -44.78 -43.26
C LEU A 168 67.33 -46.07 -44.05
N GLU A 169 66.12 -46.26 -44.57
CA GLU A 169 65.79 -47.39 -45.44
C GLU A 169 66.61 -47.35 -46.74
N GLY A 170 66.77 -46.16 -47.34
CA GLY A 170 67.66 -45.94 -48.48
C GLY A 170 69.13 -46.24 -48.18
N ILE A 171 69.65 -45.82 -47.01
CA ILE A 171 71.04 -46.11 -46.61
C ILE A 171 71.22 -47.62 -46.39
N THR A 172 70.23 -48.30 -45.81
CA THR A 172 70.24 -49.76 -45.63
C THR A 172 70.36 -50.45 -46.99
N GLN A 173 69.57 -50.03 -47.98
CA GLN A 173 69.66 -50.57 -49.35
C GLN A 173 71.04 -50.32 -49.99
N ILE A 174 71.63 -49.14 -49.80
CA ILE A 174 72.99 -48.83 -50.28
C ILE A 174 74.03 -49.72 -49.60
N ALA A 175 73.93 -49.91 -48.28
CA ALA A 175 74.83 -50.78 -47.53
C ALA A 175 74.73 -52.24 -48.02
N ASP A 176 73.51 -52.76 -48.21
CA ASP A 176 73.28 -54.11 -48.73
C ASP A 176 73.82 -54.29 -50.16
N GLN A 177 73.60 -53.30 -51.03
CA GLN A 177 74.16 -53.29 -52.39
C GLN A 177 75.69 -53.23 -52.37
N THR A 178 76.27 -52.40 -51.50
CA THR A 178 77.73 -52.27 -51.36
C THR A 178 78.34 -53.56 -50.83
N ASN A 179 77.68 -54.20 -49.86
CA ASN A 179 78.06 -55.50 -49.32
C ASN A 179 78.06 -56.58 -50.42
N LEU A 180 77.02 -56.59 -51.27
CA LEU A 180 76.89 -57.52 -52.38
C LEU A 180 77.93 -57.26 -53.50
N LEU A 181 78.22 -55.99 -53.80
CA LEU A 181 79.29 -55.59 -54.71
C LEU A 181 80.67 -56.00 -54.19
N ALA A 182 80.93 -55.76 -52.90
CA ALA A 182 82.17 -56.14 -52.24
C ALA A 182 82.36 -57.67 -52.21
N LEU A 183 81.29 -58.42 -51.96
CA LEU A 183 81.31 -59.88 -52.03
C LEU A 183 81.64 -60.37 -53.45
N ASN A 184 81.01 -59.81 -54.47
CA ASN A 184 81.31 -60.14 -55.86
C ASN A 184 82.77 -59.80 -56.24
N ALA A 185 83.28 -58.66 -55.75
CA ALA A 185 84.67 -58.26 -55.95
C ALA A 185 85.67 -59.19 -55.24
N ALA A 186 85.35 -59.65 -54.03
CA ALA A 186 86.15 -60.62 -53.30
C ALA A 186 86.21 -61.98 -54.02
N ILE A 187 85.05 -62.46 -54.54
CA ILE A 187 84.96 -63.68 -55.35
C ILE A 187 85.84 -63.56 -56.61
N GLU A 188 85.75 -62.46 -57.35
CA GLU A 188 86.52 -62.29 -58.59
C GLU A 188 88.01 -62.06 -58.32
N SER A 189 88.37 -61.42 -57.19
CA SER A 189 89.76 -61.29 -56.74
C SER A 189 90.38 -62.64 -56.40
N ALA A 190 89.64 -63.52 -55.71
CA ALA A 190 90.05 -64.89 -55.45
C ALA A 190 90.24 -65.68 -56.76
N ARG A 191 89.41 -65.39 -57.77
CA ARG A 191 89.46 -66.01 -59.11
C ARG A 191 90.69 -65.59 -59.93
N ALA A 192 91.18 -64.36 -59.73
CA ALA A 192 92.39 -63.83 -60.37
C ALA A 192 93.71 -64.34 -59.74
N GLY A 193 93.64 -65.11 -58.65
CA GLY A 193 94.81 -65.75 -58.02
C GLY A 193 95.81 -64.75 -57.43
N GLU A 194 97.11 -64.95 -57.66
CA GLU A 194 98.18 -64.10 -57.10
C GLU A 194 98.08 -62.62 -57.48
N GLN A 195 97.52 -62.29 -58.65
CA GLN A 195 97.35 -60.91 -59.12
C GLN A 195 96.18 -60.19 -58.43
N GLY A 196 95.26 -60.92 -57.79
CA GLY A 196 94.05 -60.41 -57.14
C GLY A 196 94.18 -60.16 -55.64
N LYS A 197 95.24 -60.63 -54.97
CA LYS A 197 95.42 -60.53 -53.49
C LYS A 197 95.28 -59.10 -52.95
N GLY A 198 95.78 -58.09 -53.67
CA GLY A 198 95.64 -56.69 -53.25
C GLY A 198 94.19 -56.18 -53.31
N PHE A 199 93.43 -56.63 -54.31
CA PHE A 199 92.01 -56.30 -54.46
C PHE A 199 91.12 -57.07 -53.48
N GLU A 200 91.50 -58.30 -53.11
CA GLU A 200 90.80 -59.10 -52.12
C GLU A 200 90.75 -58.41 -50.74
N VAL A 201 91.88 -57.86 -50.28
CA VAL A 201 91.95 -57.11 -49.01
C VAL A 201 91.05 -55.88 -49.03
N VAL A 202 91.02 -55.15 -50.16
CA VAL A 202 90.14 -53.97 -50.31
C VAL A 202 88.68 -54.40 -50.33
N ALA A 203 88.32 -55.45 -51.07
CA ALA A 203 86.95 -55.94 -51.15
C ALA A 203 86.43 -56.40 -49.77
N ASP A 204 87.25 -57.09 -48.98
CA ASP A 204 86.87 -57.57 -47.66
C ASP A 204 86.75 -56.42 -46.63
N GLU A 205 87.55 -55.36 -46.78
CA GLU A 205 87.42 -54.13 -45.97
C GLU A 205 86.16 -53.33 -46.34
N VAL A 206 85.84 -53.20 -47.63
CA VAL A 206 84.58 -52.58 -48.10
C VAL A 206 83.37 -53.37 -47.60
N ARG A 207 83.45 -54.70 -47.60
CA ARG A 207 82.40 -55.58 -47.04
C ARG A 207 82.15 -55.30 -45.56
N LYS A 208 83.22 -55.23 -44.75
CA LYS A 208 83.11 -54.90 -43.32
C LYS A 208 82.53 -53.50 -43.09
N LEU A 209 82.92 -52.50 -43.88
CA LEU A 209 82.38 -51.15 -43.79
C LEU A 209 80.88 -51.10 -44.12
N ALA A 210 80.44 -51.89 -45.11
CA ALA A 210 79.03 -52.03 -45.46
C ALA A 210 78.22 -52.69 -44.33
N GLU A 211 78.71 -53.80 -43.75
CA GLU A 211 78.09 -54.46 -42.59
C GLU A 211 78.03 -53.53 -41.36
N GLN A 212 79.10 -52.78 -41.08
CA GLN A 212 79.13 -51.78 -40.01
C GLN A 212 78.13 -50.64 -40.25
N SER A 213 78.00 -50.17 -41.50
CA SER A 213 77.02 -49.14 -41.86
C SER A 213 75.59 -49.64 -41.63
N ALA A 214 75.28 -50.87 -42.03
CA ALA A 214 73.97 -51.48 -41.78
C ALA A 214 73.65 -51.61 -40.28
N LEU A 215 74.65 -51.98 -39.45
CA LEU A 215 74.50 -52.02 -37.99
C LEU A 215 74.23 -50.64 -37.38
N ILE A 216 74.96 -49.60 -37.81
CA ILE A 216 74.74 -48.22 -37.36
C ILE A 216 73.33 -47.75 -37.75
N VAL A 217 72.91 -47.99 -38.99
CA VAL A 217 71.56 -47.63 -39.45
C VAL A 217 70.49 -48.34 -38.65
N LYS A 218 70.67 -49.62 -38.32
CA LYS A 218 69.75 -50.38 -37.46
C LYS A 218 69.61 -49.75 -36.07
N ASP A 219 70.70 -49.30 -35.47
CA ASP A 219 70.65 -48.63 -34.16
C ASP A 219 70.02 -47.24 -34.24
N ILE A 220 70.30 -46.46 -35.30
CA ILE A 220 69.61 -45.18 -35.56
C ILE A 220 68.10 -45.42 -35.72
N THR A 221 67.71 -46.46 -36.46
CA THR A 221 66.29 -46.83 -36.67
C THR A 221 65.57 -47.13 -35.36
N LYS A 222 66.23 -47.80 -34.40
CA LYS A 222 65.64 -48.02 -33.06
C LYS A 222 65.42 -46.69 -32.32
N VAL A 223 66.37 -45.76 -32.42
CA VAL A 223 66.27 -44.44 -31.78
C VAL A 223 65.16 -43.61 -32.42
N THR A 224 65.07 -43.57 -33.75
CA THR A 224 64.01 -42.83 -34.47
C THR A 224 62.64 -43.43 -34.22
N ALA A 225 62.50 -44.75 -34.15
CA ALA A 225 61.25 -45.40 -33.76
C ALA A 225 60.82 -45.01 -32.34
N LYS A 226 61.75 -44.93 -31.38
CA LYS A 226 61.45 -44.47 -30.03
C LYS A 226 61.02 -43.00 -30.00
N ILE A 227 61.66 -42.14 -30.80
CA ILE A 227 61.27 -40.72 -30.90
C ILE A 227 59.89 -40.57 -31.54
N SER A 228 59.60 -41.35 -32.59
CA SER A 228 58.28 -41.39 -33.24
C SER A 228 57.18 -41.81 -32.26
N GLY A 229 57.39 -42.86 -31.45
CA GLY A 229 56.46 -43.26 -30.40
C GLY A 229 56.19 -42.15 -29.38
N ARG A 230 57.25 -41.47 -28.91
CA ARG A 230 57.09 -40.31 -28.00
C ARG A 230 56.40 -39.11 -28.65
N SER A 231 56.61 -38.91 -29.95
CA SER A 231 55.91 -37.87 -30.73
C SER A 231 54.41 -38.17 -30.82
N GLN A 232 54.04 -39.43 -31.04
CA GLN A 232 52.64 -39.85 -31.06
C GLN A 232 51.98 -39.66 -29.69
N GLU A 233 52.64 -40.05 -28.60
CA GLU A 233 52.16 -39.78 -27.24
C GLU A 233 51.98 -38.27 -26.98
N ALA A 234 52.92 -37.45 -27.42
CA ALA A 234 52.82 -36.00 -27.31
C ALA A 234 51.64 -35.43 -28.11
N TYR A 235 51.38 -35.97 -29.31
CA TYR A 235 50.25 -35.57 -30.15
C TYR A 235 48.91 -35.83 -29.47
N GLU A 236 48.73 -37.03 -28.91
CA GLU A 236 47.53 -37.40 -28.16
C GLU A 236 47.30 -36.47 -26.96
N LYS A 237 48.37 -36.09 -26.24
CA LYS A 237 48.28 -35.15 -25.12
C LYS A 237 47.93 -33.73 -25.56
N VAL A 238 48.47 -33.27 -26.68
CA VAL A 238 48.10 -31.96 -27.24
C VAL A 238 46.65 -31.95 -27.69
N SER A 239 46.17 -33.00 -28.36
CA SER A 239 44.76 -33.13 -28.77
C SER A 239 43.81 -33.15 -27.57
N GLN A 240 44.18 -33.83 -26.47
CA GLN A 240 43.44 -33.76 -25.21
C GLN A 240 43.41 -32.32 -24.64
N GLY A 241 44.53 -31.61 -24.70
CA GLY A 241 44.63 -30.22 -24.28
C GLY A 241 43.76 -29.27 -25.10
N GLU A 242 43.68 -29.49 -26.42
CA GLU A 242 42.84 -28.70 -27.33
C GLU A 242 41.35 -28.82 -26.97
N ASN A 243 40.87 -30.06 -26.78
CA ASN A 243 39.50 -30.30 -26.33
C ASN A 243 39.21 -29.67 -24.97
N ALA A 244 40.11 -29.87 -23.99
CA ALA A 244 39.95 -29.28 -22.65
C ALA A 244 39.92 -27.75 -22.67
N THR A 245 40.69 -27.11 -23.57
CA THR A 245 40.71 -25.65 -23.72
C THR A 245 39.43 -25.14 -24.37
N LYS A 246 38.91 -25.87 -25.37
CA LYS A 246 37.62 -25.55 -25.98
C LYS A 246 36.48 -25.58 -24.96
N GLU A 247 36.38 -26.68 -24.19
CA GLU A 247 35.40 -26.80 -23.10
C GLU A 247 35.59 -25.68 -22.06
N GLY A 248 36.84 -25.36 -21.72
CA GLY A 248 37.16 -24.24 -20.82
C GLY A 248 36.67 -22.89 -21.32
N LYS A 249 36.77 -22.61 -22.63
CA LYS A 249 36.25 -21.36 -23.23
C LYS A 249 34.72 -21.30 -23.20
N GLU A 250 34.05 -22.40 -23.51
CA GLU A 250 32.59 -22.49 -23.44
C GLU A 250 32.11 -22.20 -22.00
N LEU A 251 32.74 -22.82 -20.99
CA LEU A 251 32.42 -22.58 -19.58
C LEU A 251 32.65 -21.12 -19.16
N VAL A 252 33.75 -20.50 -19.60
CA VAL A 252 34.05 -19.09 -19.30
C VAL A 252 33.04 -18.15 -19.96
N ALA A 253 32.59 -18.46 -21.17
CA ALA A 253 31.55 -17.71 -21.86
C ALA A 253 30.22 -17.77 -21.10
N ASP A 254 29.82 -18.97 -20.66
CA ASP A 254 28.61 -19.15 -19.83
C ASP A 254 28.70 -18.34 -18.53
N ILE A 255 29.83 -18.40 -17.84
CA ILE A 255 30.06 -17.62 -16.61
C ILE A 255 29.98 -16.11 -16.90
N SER A 256 30.50 -15.63 -18.04
CA SER A 256 30.40 -14.21 -18.42
C SER A 256 28.94 -13.77 -18.60
N VAL A 257 28.10 -14.62 -19.22
CA VAL A 257 26.65 -14.38 -19.33
C VAL A 257 26.01 -14.30 -17.93
N TYR A 258 26.29 -15.27 -17.04
CA TYR A 258 25.78 -15.26 -15.67
C TYR A 258 26.12 -13.96 -14.92
N PHE A 259 27.38 -13.48 -15.00
CA PHE A 259 27.75 -12.21 -14.36
C PHE A 259 27.04 -11.00 -14.96
N SER A 260 26.79 -11.00 -16.28
CA SER A 260 26.02 -9.94 -16.93
C SER A 260 24.56 -9.93 -16.45
N GLU A 261 23.93 -11.09 -16.31
CA GLU A 261 22.58 -11.21 -15.76
C GLU A 261 22.52 -10.73 -14.30
N ILE A 262 23.47 -11.15 -13.47
CA ILE A 262 23.57 -10.71 -12.07
C ILE A 262 23.72 -9.18 -11.98
N ARG A 263 24.55 -8.58 -12.84
CA ARG A 263 24.71 -7.12 -12.90
C ARG A 263 23.39 -6.41 -13.19
N GLU A 264 22.61 -6.92 -14.14
CA GLU A 264 21.30 -6.35 -14.48
C GLU A 264 20.30 -6.50 -13.33
N VAL A 265 20.33 -7.62 -12.58
CA VAL A 265 19.52 -7.81 -11.37
C VAL A 265 19.85 -6.75 -10.31
N PHE A 266 21.13 -6.48 -10.04
CA PHE A 266 21.52 -5.47 -9.05
C PHE A 266 21.16 -4.05 -9.48
N LYS A 267 21.32 -3.73 -10.76
CA LYS A 267 20.88 -2.44 -11.32
C LYS A 267 19.39 -2.23 -11.16
N ASN A 268 18.58 -3.21 -11.53
CA ASN A 268 17.11 -3.14 -11.39
C ASN A 268 16.68 -3.10 -9.92
N THR A 269 17.42 -3.78 -9.05
CA THR A 269 17.20 -3.73 -7.59
C THR A 269 17.46 -2.33 -7.05
N GLY A 270 18.53 -1.65 -7.50
CA GLY A 270 18.80 -0.25 -7.14
C GLY A 270 17.65 0.70 -7.52
N ILE A 271 17.11 0.57 -8.73
CA ILE A 271 15.96 1.38 -9.19
C ILE A 271 14.73 1.14 -8.30
N LYS A 272 14.49 -0.12 -7.89
CA LYS A 272 13.36 -0.45 -7.00
C LYS A 272 13.49 0.20 -5.62
N PHE A 273 14.70 0.27 -5.06
CA PHE A 273 14.93 0.95 -3.79
C PHE A 273 14.73 2.47 -3.88
N GLU A 274 15.10 3.08 -5.00
CA GLU A 274 14.83 4.50 -5.22
C GLU A 274 13.31 4.79 -5.29
N LEU A 275 12.55 3.94 -5.98
CA LEU A 275 11.08 4.00 -5.99
C LEU A 275 10.47 3.76 -4.61
N GLU A 276 11.02 2.83 -3.83
CA GLU A 276 10.59 2.57 -2.45
C GLU A 276 10.80 3.79 -1.55
N ALA A 277 11.97 4.43 -1.63
CA ALA A 277 12.27 5.64 -0.88
C ALA A 277 11.26 6.77 -1.18
N GLN A 278 10.87 6.95 -2.44
CA GLN A 278 9.82 7.92 -2.82
C GLN A 278 8.45 7.57 -2.20
N LYS A 279 8.08 6.29 -2.17
CA LYS A 279 6.83 5.85 -1.54
C LYS A 279 6.82 6.09 -0.03
N ILE A 280 7.95 5.85 0.64
CA ILE A 280 8.11 6.12 2.08
C ILE A 280 7.88 7.61 2.39
N LEU A 281 8.42 8.50 1.56
CA LEU A 281 8.17 9.95 1.68
C LEU A 281 6.69 10.28 1.49
N SER A 282 6.04 9.73 0.46
CA SER A 282 4.61 9.94 0.21
C SER A 282 3.74 9.44 1.37
N ILE A 283 4.08 8.30 2.00
CA ILE A 283 3.38 7.80 3.19
C ILE A 283 3.51 8.80 4.35
N SER A 284 4.69 9.40 4.54
CA SER A 284 4.91 10.40 5.59
C SER A 284 4.05 11.65 5.38
N GLU A 285 3.90 12.10 4.12
CA GLU A 285 2.99 13.20 3.75
C GLU A 285 1.53 12.83 4.03
N LYS A 286 1.11 11.60 3.71
CA LYS A 286 -0.26 11.14 4.00
C LYS A 286 -0.56 11.06 5.49
N PHE A 287 0.39 10.66 6.32
CA PHE A 287 0.21 10.74 7.77
C PHE A 287 0.09 12.19 8.26
N ALA A 288 0.82 13.14 7.68
CA ALA A 288 0.67 14.55 8.01
C ALA A 288 -0.73 15.08 7.64
N GLU A 289 -1.27 14.68 6.48
CA GLU A 289 -2.66 15.00 6.08
C GLU A 289 -3.69 14.42 7.06
N ILE A 290 -3.53 13.14 7.45
CA ILE A 290 -4.44 12.48 8.41
C ILE A 290 -4.39 13.19 9.77
N ARG A 291 -3.20 13.58 10.24
CA ARG A 291 -3.07 14.35 11.49
C ARG A 291 -3.87 15.64 11.46
N GLN A 292 -3.80 16.38 10.36
CA GLN A 292 -4.60 17.62 10.20
C GLN A 292 -6.10 17.33 10.24
N GLN A 293 -6.56 16.23 9.63
CA GLN A 293 -7.96 15.85 9.66
C GLN A 293 -8.42 15.47 11.08
N ILE A 294 -7.57 14.81 11.85
CA ILE A 294 -7.85 14.45 13.25
C ILE A 294 -7.93 15.69 14.14
N GLU A 295 -7.04 16.68 13.94
CA GLU A 295 -7.12 17.97 14.63
C GLU A 295 -8.46 18.68 14.32
N ASN A 296 -8.91 18.64 13.06
CA ASN A 296 -10.21 19.20 12.67
C ASN A 296 -11.38 18.45 13.33
N ILE A 297 -11.33 17.11 13.40
CA ILE A 297 -12.35 16.30 14.09
C ILE A 297 -12.42 16.65 15.58
N ALA A 298 -11.27 16.83 16.23
CA ALA A 298 -11.21 17.23 17.63
C ALA A 298 -11.87 18.60 17.84
N ALA A 299 -11.57 19.59 16.97
CA ALA A 299 -12.20 20.91 17.03
C ALA A 299 -13.73 20.86 16.82
N ILE A 300 -14.20 20.08 15.84
CA ILE A 300 -15.63 19.89 15.59
C ILE A 300 -16.32 19.18 16.76
N SER A 301 -15.64 18.20 17.39
CA SER A 301 -16.16 17.50 18.57
C SER A 301 -16.35 18.45 19.75
N GLU A 302 -15.41 19.38 19.97
CA GLU A 302 -15.54 20.42 21.01
C GLU A 302 -16.70 21.38 20.71
N GLU A 303 -16.86 21.81 19.46
CA GLU A 303 -17.97 22.67 19.02
C GLU A 303 -19.33 21.97 19.21
N ASN A 304 -19.43 20.70 18.80
CA ASN A 304 -20.63 19.89 18.98
C ASN A 304 -20.96 19.68 20.47
N ALA A 305 -19.95 19.50 21.33
CA ALA A 305 -20.16 19.39 22.77
C ALA A 305 -20.77 20.68 23.34
N ALA A 306 -20.22 21.84 22.96
CA ALA A 306 -20.74 23.15 23.38
C ALA A 306 -22.18 23.38 22.87
N ALA A 307 -22.45 23.08 21.60
CA ALA A 307 -23.79 23.19 21.01
C ALA A 307 -24.80 22.27 21.71
N THR A 308 -24.41 21.03 22.03
CA THR A 308 -25.26 20.07 22.77
C THR A 308 -25.60 20.61 24.16
N GLN A 309 -24.63 21.19 24.87
CA GLN A 309 -24.85 21.81 26.17
C GLN A 309 -25.79 23.02 26.09
N GLU A 310 -25.65 23.85 25.06
CA GLU A 310 -26.51 25.02 24.83
C GLU A 310 -27.96 24.61 24.54
N VAL A 311 -28.16 23.56 23.73
CA VAL A 311 -29.51 23.03 23.47
C VAL A 311 -30.13 22.45 24.73
N LEU A 312 -29.38 21.67 25.52
CA LEU A 312 -29.87 21.13 26.79
C LEU A 312 -30.30 22.25 27.76
N ALA A 313 -29.50 23.31 27.88
CA ALA A 313 -29.86 24.47 28.70
C ALA A 313 -31.12 25.19 28.18
N THR A 314 -31.28 25.28 26.86
CA THR A 314 -32.47 25.86 26.23
C THR A 314 -33.72 25.03 26.52
N VAL A 315 -33.63 23.70 26.41
CA VAL A 315 -34.73 22.78 26.72
C VAL A 315 -35.11 22.82 28.20
N GLU A 316 -34.14 22.97 29.10
CA GLU A 316 -34.41 23.14 30.53
C GLU A 316 -35.19 24.43 30.81
N ASN A 317 -34.81 25.54 30.16
CA ASN A 317 -35.57 26.79 30.23
C ASN A 317 -36.97 26.66 29.64
N GLU A 318 -37.11 25.99 28.49
CA GLU A 318 -38.41 25.73 27.86
C GLU A 318 -39.33 24.92 28.80
N ASN A 319 -38.81 23.89 29.46
CA ASN A 319 -39.57 23.10 30.41
C ASN A 319 -40.04 23.93 31.62
N ASN A 320 -39.22 24.87 32.09
CA ASN A 320 -39.63 25.82 33.14
C ASN A 320 -40.75 26.76 32.68
N GLU A 321 -40.70 27.26 31.44
CA GLU A 321 -41.76 28.07 30.85
C GLU A 321 -43.05 27.27 30.66
N ILE A 322 -42.98 26.02 30.17
CA ILE A 322 -44.14 25.13 30.03
C ILE A 322 -44.83 24.93 31.38
N MET A 323 -44.08 24.71 32.46
CA MET A 323 -44.65 24.59 33.81
C MET A 323 -45.37 25.87 34.26
N GLN A 324 -44.78 27.05 33.98
CA GLN A 324 -45.41 28.33 34.32
C GLN A 324 -46.70 28.54 33.53
N VAL A 325 -46.70 28.27 32.23
CA VAL A 325 -47.88 28.38 31.38
C VAL A 325 -48.95 27.39 31.81
N GLY A 326 -48.60 26.14 32.14
CA GLY A 326 -49.54 25.15 32.67
C GLY A 326 -50.19 25.57 33.99
N ASN A 327 -49.45 26.25 34.87
CA ASN A 327 -50.02 26.83 36.08
C ASN A 327 -50.99 27.98 35.76
N ALA A 328 -50.62 28.88 34.83
CA ALA A 328 -51.48 29.98 34.41
C ALA A 328 -52.78 29.48 33.77
N VAL A 329 -52.72 28.43 32.94
CA VAL A 329 -53.90 27.80 32.32
C VAL A 329 -54.81 27.19 33.39
N ARG A 330 -54.23 26.55 34.42
CA ARG A 330 -55.01 26.02 35.56
C ARG A 330 -55.72 27.13 36.35
N ASP A 331 -55.07 28.27 36.54
CA ASP A 331 -55.68 29.44 37.19
C ASP A 331 -56.82 30.04 36.36
N ILE A 332 -56.65 30.14 35.03
CA ILE A 332 -57.70 30.59 34.10
C ILE A 332 -58.89 29.62 34.13
N TYR A 333 -58.63 28.31 34.18
CA TYR A 333 -59.68 27.29 34.30
C TYR A 333 -60.50 27.48 35.57
N LYS A 334 -59.84 27.68 36.71
CA LYS A 334 -60.52 27.95 37.98
C LYS A 334 -61.38 29.21 37.90
N LEU A 335 -60.84 30.30 37.36
CA LEU A 335 -61.58 31.55 37.18
C LEU A 335 -62.79 31.38 36.26
N SER A 336 -62.64 30.64 35.16
CA SER A 336 -63.75 30.33 34.23
C SER A 336 -64.85 29.51 34.91
N SER A 337 -64.47 28.52 35.72
CA SER A 337 -65.40 27.72 36.51
C SER A 337 -66.17 28.56 37.52
N ASP A 338 -65.47 29.40 38.29
CA ASP A 338 -66.07 30.30 39.27
C ASP A 338 -67.06 31.28 38.58
N LEU A 339 -66.70 31.81 37.42
CA LEU A 339 -67.55 32.71 36.63
C LEU A 339 -68.83 32.01 36.15
N ARG A 340 -68.73 30.74 35.75
CA ARG A 340 -69.85 29.94 35.29
C ARG A 340 -70.81 29.58 36.42
N GLU A 341 -70.28 29.30 37.61
CA GLU A 341 -71.07 29.07 38.82
C GLU A 341 -71.90 30.32 39.18
N LEU A 342 -71.29 31.50 39.15
CA LEU A 342 -71.97 32.79 39.36
C LEU A 342 -73.11 33.03 38.35
N VAL A 343 -72.90 32.72 37.07
CA VAL A 343 -73.93 32.88 36.03
C VAL A 343 -75.09 31.90 36.24
N LYS A 344 -74.81 30.66 36.64
CA LYS A 344 -75.86 29.66 36.93
C LYS A 344 -76.68 30.02 38.17
N ASP A 345 -76.04 30.51 39.21
CA ASP A 345 -76.72 30.94 40.44
C ASP A 345 -77.69 32.09 40.15
N GLU A 346 -77.29 33.11 39.39
CA GLU A 346 -78.18 34.22 38.99
C GLU A 346 -79.33 33.78 38.07
N GLN A 347 -79.08 32.86 37.13
CA GLN A 347 -80.14 32.32 36.27
C GLN A 347 -81.17 31.51 37.07
N SER A 348 -80.76 30.78 38.11
CA SER A 348 -81.67 30.04 38.99
C SER A 348 -82.57 30.98 39.80
N MET A 349 -82.00 32.06 40.35
CA MET A 349 -82.74 33.08 41.11
C MET A 349 -83.70 33.89 40.23
N ALA A 350 -83.41 34.03 38.94
CA ALA A 350 -84.29 34.69 37.97
C ALA A 350 -85.44 33.80 37.45
N SER A 351 -85.40 32.48 37.71
CA SER A 351 -86.44 31.52 37.32
C SER A 351 -87.46 31.21 38.43
N ASP A 352 -87.10 31.51 39.69
CA ASP A 352 -87.93 31.31 40.89
C ASP A 352 -88.76 32.54 41.30
N ASN A 353 -88.74 33.62 40.51
CA ASN A 353 -89.60 34.82 40.64
C ASN A 353 -90.40 35.05 39.36
#